data_AF-A0A850M7A7-F1
#
_entry.id   AF-A0A850M7A7-F1
#
_cell.length_a   1.000
_cell.length_b   1.000
_cell.length_c   1.000
_cell.angle_alpha   90.00
_cell.angle_beta   90.00
_cell.angle_gamma   90.00
#
_symmetry.space_group_name_H-M   'P 1'
#
loop_
_entity.id
_entity.type
_entity.pdbx_description
1 polymer ?
#
loop_
_entity_poly.entity_id
_entity_poly.type
_entity_poly.pdbx_seq_one_letter_code
_entity_poly.pdbx_strand_id
1 'polypeptide(L)' 'MGLWEKIKDELNPEFSLFQLMELLGMDEDDKREARNILNQFHITGKIARISKNMYRKLE' A
#
# COMPACT_ATOMS: atom_id res chain seq x y z
N MET A 1 -4.50 -15.63 6.35
CA MET A 1 -3.98 -14.28 6.69
C MET A 1 -4.02 -13.42 5.44
N GLY A 2 -4.64 -12.24 5.49
CA GLY A 2 -4.77 -11.34 4.34
C GLY A 2 -3.44 -10.68 3.95
N LEU A 3 -3.35 -10.13 2.73
CA LEU A 3 -2.12 -9.50 2.21
C LEU A 3 -1.55 -8.44 3.17
N TRP A 4 -2.41 -7.57 3.69
CA TRP A 4 -2.04 -6.53 4.65
C TRP A 4 -1.26 -7.06 5.86
N GLU A 5 -1.74 -8.13 6.50
CA GLU A 5 -1.11 -8.67 7.71
C GLU A 5 0.32 -9.16 7.47
N LYS A 6 0.63 -9.53 6.22
CA LYS A 6 1.96 -9.99 5.84
C LYS A 6 2.94 -8.84 5.63
N ILE A 7 2.43 -7.69 5.16
CA ILE A 7 3.27 -6.56 4.71
C ILE A 7 3.25 -5.38 5.67
N LYS A 8 2.29 -5.33 6.60
CA LYS A 8 2.08 -4.18 7.47
C LYS A 8 3.27 -3.92 8.39
N ASP A 9 4.06 -4.93 8.75
CA ASP A 9 5.21 -4.73 9.64
C ASP A 9 6.44 -4.22 8.88
N GLU A 10 6.52 -4.49 7.57
CA GLU A 10 7.63 -4.08 6.70
C GLU A 10 7.40 -2.69 6.08
N LEU A 11 6.14 -2.27 5.93
CA LEU A 11 5.81 -0.93 5.47
C LEU A 11 6.17 0.14 6.52
N ASN A 12 6.55 1.33 6.09
CA ASN A 12 6.68 2.47 7.01
C ASN A 12 5.28 3.02 7.41
N PRO A 13 5.15 3.72 8.56
CA PRO A 13 3.89 4.35 8.96
C PRO A 13 3.34 5.31 7.91
N GLU A 14 4.23 5.98 7.18
CA GLU A 14 3.93 6.70 5.95
C GLU A 14 4.75 6.10 4.82
N PHE A 15 4.09 5.83 3.70
CA PHE A 15 4.71 5.15 2.59
C PHE A 15 4.13 5.59 1.25
N SER A 16 4.93 5.41 0.21
CA SER A 16 4.54 5.69 -1.17
C SER A 16 4.02 4.43 -1.87
N LEU A 17 3.27 4.64 -2.94
CA LEU A 17 2.90 3.59 -3.91
C LEU A 17 4.12 2.75 -4.33
N PHE A 18 5.26 3.41 -4.57
CA PHE A 18 6.48 2.74 -5.02
C PHE A 18 7.10 1.85 -3.94
N GLN A 19 7.05 2.26 -2.67
CA GLN A 19 7.52 1.44 -1.56
C GLN A 19 6.65 0.19 -1.38
N LEU A 20 5.33 0.30 -1.59
CA LEU A 20 4.47 -0.88 -1.61
C LEU A 20 4.85 -1.81 -2.78
N MET A 21 5.08 -1.24 -3.97
CA MET A 21 5.44 -2.03 -5.14
C MET A 21 6.76 -2.77 -4.94
N GLU A 22 7.77 -2.08 -4.42
CA GLU A 22 9.08 -2.66 -4.09
C GLU A 22 8.94 -3.83 -3.10
N LEU A 23 8.13 -3.63 -2.04
CA LEU A 23 7.87 -4.68 -1.05
C LEU A 23 7.15 -5.90 -1.62
N LEU A 24 6.26 -5.67 -2.59
CA LEU A 24 5.51 -6.74 -3.26
C LEU A 24 6.29 -7.36 -4.44
N GLY A 25 7.48 -6.85 -4.77
CA GLY A 25 8.24 -7.28 -5.94
C GLY A 25 7.54 -6.97 -7.27
N MET A 26 6.81 -5.86 -7.32
CA MET A 26 6.05 -5.41 -8.49
C MET A 26 6.87 -4.49 -9.39
N ASP A 27 6.75 -4.68 -10.70
CA ASP A 27 7.42 -3.86 -11.71
C ASP A 27 6.62 -2.59 -12.04
N GLU A 28 7.22 -1.65 -12.78
CA GLU A 28 6.57 -0.39 -13.13
C GLU A 28 5.23 -0.55 -13.87
N ASP A 29 5.05 -1.65 -14.59
CA ASP A 29 3.83 -1.97 -15.32
C ASP A 29 2.66 -2.36 -14.39
N ASP A 30 2.98 -2.79 -13.16
CA ASP A 30 2.02 -3.23 -12.15
C ASP A 30 1.45 -2.06 -11.32
N LYS A 31 1.78 -0.80 -11.67
CA LYS A 31 1.27 0.41 -11.00
C LYS A 31 -0.26 0.41 -10.86
N ARG A 32 -0.98 -0.19 -11.81
CA ARG A 32 -2.44 -0.29 -11.76
C ARG A 32 -2.89 -1.25 -10.66
N GLU A 33 -2.23 -2.39 -10.54
CA GLU A 33 -2.55 -3.41 -9.54
C GLU A 33 -2.21 -2.92 -8.14
N ALA A 34 -1.03 -2.32 -7.96
CA ALA A 34 -0.63 -1.71 -6.69
C ALA A 34 -1.61 -0.63 -6.23
N ARG A 35 -2.14 0.20 -7.14
CA ARG A 35 -3.21 1.15 -6.82
C ARG A 35 -4.52 0.48 -6.41
N ASN A 36 -4.88 -0.63 -7.06
CA ASN A 36 -6.07 -1.39 -6.68
C ASN A 36 -5.93 -1.96 -5.26
N ILE A 37 -4.76 -2.49 -4.92
CA ILE A 37 -4.43 -2.98 -3.58
C ILE A 37 -4.55 -1.86 -2.54
N LEU A 38 -3.96 -0.69 -2.80
CA LEU A 38 -4.06 0.47 -1.92
C LEU A 38 -5.49 0.95 -1.76
N ASN A 39 -6.27 0.97 -2.85
CA ASN A 39 -7.68 1.31 -2.78
C ASN A 39 -8.46 0.33 -1.91
N GLN A 40 -8.18 -0.97 -2.01
CA GLN A 40 -8.77 -1.96 -1.12
C GLN A 40 -8.39 -1.70 0.35
N PHE A 41 -7.11 -1.47 0.64
CA PHE A 41 -6.66 -1.16 1.99
C PHE A 41 -7.32 0.11 2.54
N HIS A 42 -7.49 1.13 1.70
CA HIS A 42 -8.16 2.36 2.05
C HIS A 42 -9.64 2.14 2.38
N ILE A 43 -10.36 1.39 1.53
CA ILE A 43 -11.78 1.04 1.75
C ILE A 43 -11.95 0.22 3.03
N THR A 44 -11.01 -0.68 3.33
CA THR A 44 -11.03 -1.47 4.57
C THR A 44 -10.58 -0.71 5.82
N GLY A 45 -10.24 0.58 5.70
CA GLY A 45 -9.87 1.43 6.84
C GLY A 45 -8.45 1.22 7.37
N LYS A 46 -7.59 0.52 6.64
CA LYS A 46 -6.21 0.20 7.07
C LYS A 46 -5.24 1.33 6.82
N ILE A 47 -5.50 2.11 5.78
CA ILE A 47 -4.65 3.23 5.37
C ILE A 47 -5.49 4.45 4.99
N ALA A 48 -4.93 5.64 5.17
CA ALA A 48 -5.44 6.90 4.65
C ALA A 48 -4.55 7.40 3.52
N ARG A 49 -5.16 7.95 2.47
CA ARG A 49 -4.43 8.63 1.40
C ARG A 49 -4.05 10.04 1.85
N ILE A 50 -2.76 10.36 1.84
CA ILE A 50 -2.26 11.71 2.13
C ILE A 50 -2.13 12.53 0.84
N SER A 51 -1.62 11.92 -0.23
CA SER A 51 -1.39 12.62 -1.51
C SER A 51 -1.57 11.68 -2.71
N LYS A 52 -1.25 12.15 -3.93
CA LYS A 52 -1.43 11.36 -5.16
C LYS A 52 -0.81 9.97 -5.07
N ASN A 53 0.36 9.84 -4.44
CA ASN A 53 1.12 8.61 -4.31
C ASN A 53 1.52 8.26 -2.86
N MET A 54 1.09 9.05 -1.86
CA MET A 54 1.46 8.83 -0.45
C MET A 54 0.27 8.39 0.38
N TYR A 55 0.53 7.47 1.29
CA TYR A 55 -0.43 6.83 2.18
C TYR A 55 0.15 6.77 3.59
N ARG A 56 -0.74 6.79 4.58
CA ARG A 56 -0.43 6.62 5.99
C ARG A 56 -1.21 5.44 6.53
N LYS A 57 -0.60 4.64 7.40
CA LYS A 57 -1.30 3.59 8.14
C LYS A 57 -2.21 4.19 9.20
N LEU A 58 -3.39 3.61 9.33
CA LEU A 58 -4.36 3.96 10.38
C LEU A 58 -4.33 2.98 11.56
N GLU A 59 -3.60 1.87 11.40
CA GLU A 59 -3.27 0.89 12.44
C GLU A 59 -1.86 1.12 12.98
#